data_AF-A0A7X9SU54-F1
#
_entry.id   AF-A0A7X9SU54-F1
#
_cell.length_a   1.000
_cell.length_b   1.000
_cell.length_c   1.000
_cell.angle_alpha   90.00
_cell.angle_beta   90.00
_cell.angle_gamma   90.00
#
_symmetry.space_group_name_H-M   'P 1'
#
loop_
_entity.id
_entity.type
_entity.pdbx_description
1 polymer ?
#
loop_
_entity_poly.entity_id
_entity_poly.type
_entity_poly.pdbx_seq_one_letter_code
_entity_poly.pdbx_strand_id
1 'polypeptide(L)'
;MPNLGPTELIIIAVVLILLFGAKKLPDAARSLGRSMRIFKSEVKEMKHDDEQPEVPQQQAIQQAPQAQPQQPYAQQPPQAQPQQYQQAPQTPQAQQVPPHVQQPQQPNIDDQR
;
A
#
# COMPACT_ATOMS: atom_id res chain seq x y z
N MET A 1 -52.83 -3.49 6.85
CA MET A 1 -51.67 -4.38 6.64
C MET A 1 -50.42 -3.58 6.99
N PRO A 2 -49.47 -4.14 7.77
CA PRO A 2 -48.21 -3.44 8.05
C PRO A 2 -47.51 -3.15 6.72
N ASN A 3 -47.38 -1.88 6.39
CA ASN A 3 -46.68 -1.44 5.19
C ASN A 3 -45.20 -1.38 5.55
N LEU A 4 -44.41 -2.27 4.95
CA LEU A 4 -42.95 -2.22 5.03
C LEU A 4 -42.47 -1.01 4.23
N GLY A 5 -42.57 0.16 4.86
CA GLY A 5 -42.13 1.42 4.30
C GLY A 5 -40.63 1.60 4.41
N PRO A 6 -40.08 2.63 3.74
CA PRO A 6 -38.67 3.00 3.84
C PRO A 6 -38.19 3.16 5.29
N THR A 7 -39.06 3.68 6.17
CA THR A 7 -38.80 3.85 7.60
C THR A 7 -38.52 2.52 8.31
N GLU A 8 -39.32 1.49 8.05
CA GLU A 8 -39.15 0.16 8.68
C GLU A 8 -37.82 -0.48 8.24
N LEU A 9 -37.46 -0.34 6.96
CA LEU A 9 -36.19 -0.84 6.43
C LEU A 9 -34.98 -0.15 7.07
N ILE A 10 -35.07 1.16 7.31
CA ILE A 10 -34.02 1.91 8.00
C ILE A 10 -33.85 1.39 9.43
N ILE A 11 -34.95 1.16 10.16
CA ILE A 11 -34.89 0.63 11.53
C ILE A 11 -34.20 -0.74 11.54
N ILE A 12 -34.58 -1.65 10.63
CA ILE A 12 -33.96 -2.98 10.52
C ILE A 12 -32.47 -2.86 10.19
N ALA A 13 -32.10 -2.00 9.24
CA ALA A 13 -30.71 -1.77 8.87
C ALA A 13 -29.87 -1.24 10.06
N VAL A 14 -30.44 -0.32 10.85
CA VAL A 14 -29.79 0.18 12.07
C VAL A 14 -29.57 -0.95 13.08
N VAL A 15 -30.58 -1.79 13.33
CA VAL A 15 -30.44 -2.96 14.23
C VAL A 15 -29.35 -3.90 13.73
N LEU A 16 -29.29 -4.21 12.44
CA LEU A 16 -28.23 -5.06 11.86
C LEU A 16 -26.85 -4.42 12.03
N ILE A 17 -26.73 -3.11 11.85
CA ILE A 17 -25.47 -2.39 12.07
C ILE A 17 -25.06 -2.43 13.54
N LEU A 18 -26.00 -2.35 14.49
CA LEU A 18 -25.68 -2.45 15.92
C LEU A 18 -25.21 -3.86 16.31
N LEU A 19 -25.81 -4.91 15.74
CA LEU A 19 -25.45 -6.30 16.03
C LEU A 19 -24.14 -6.75 15.37
N PHE A 20 -23.97 -6.44 14.07
CA PHE A 20 -22.83 -6.90 13.28
C PHE A 20 -21.72 -5.86 13.17
N GLY A 21 -22.02 -4.58 13.37
CA GLY A 21 -21.09 -3.46 13.22
C GLY A 21 -21.08 -2.86 11.82
N ALA A 22 -20.88 -1.54 11.74
CA ALA A 22 -20.87 -0.78 10.48
C ALA A 22 -19.79 -1.23 9.46
N LYS A 23 -18.71 -1.88 9.93
CA LYS A 23 -17.65 -2.41 9.06
C LYS A 23 -17.96 -3.81 8.50
N LYS A 24 -18.81 -4.61 9.16
CA LYS A 24 -19.08 -6.01 8.77
C LYS A 24 -20.18 -6.15 7.74
N LEU A 25 -21.18 -5.28 7.78
CA LEU A 25 -22.25 -5.24 6.78
C LEU A 25 -21.72 -5.00 5.35
N PRO A 26 -20.89 -3.96 5.07
CA PRO A 26 -20.38 -3.72 3.72
C PRO A 26 -19.40 -4.82 3.26
N ASP A 27 -18.65 -5.42 4.18
CA ASP A 27 -17.72 -6.51 3.88
C ASP A 27 -18.49 -7.79 3.47
N ALA A 28 -19.50 -8.17 4.25
CA ALA A 28 -20.40 -9.27 3.93
C ALA A 28 -21.19 -9.04 2.64
N ALA A 29 -21.71 -7.83 2.42
CA ALA A 29 -22.40 -7.49 1.17
C ALA A 29 -21.46 -7.57 -0.04
N ARG A 30 -20.20 -7.15 0.08
CA ARG A 30 -19.19 -7.24 -0.99
C ARG A 30 -18.81 -8.69 -1.31
N SER A 31 -18.64 -9.55 -0.30
CA SER A 31 -18.32 -10.96 -0.53
C SER A 31 -19.51 -11.72 -1.13
N LEU A 32 -20.71 -11.52 -0.58
CA LEU A 32 -21.95 -12.09 -1.12
C LEU A 32 -22.22 -11.60 -2.56
N GLY A 33 -22.04 -10.31 -2.83
CA GLY A 33 -22.23 -9.73 -4.16
C GLY A 33 -21.29 -10.32 -5.22
N ARG A 34 -20.02 -10.60 -4.85
CA ARG A 34 -19.09 -11.29 -5.75
C ARG A 34 -19.54 -12.72 -6.04
N SER A 35 -19.93 -13.50 -5.03
CA SER A 35 -20.45 -14.85 -5.21
C SER A 35 -21.74 -14.87 -6.04
N MET A 36 -22.66 -13.94 -5.77
CA MET A 36 -23.91 -13.80 -6.53
C MET A 36 -23.66 -13.44 -7.99
N ARG A 37 -22.66 -12.59 -8.30
CA ARG A 37 -22.32 -12.23 -9.68
C ARG A 37 -21.85 -13.45 -10.47
N ILE A 38 -20.95 -14.25 -9.89
CA ILE A 38 -20.41 -15.47 -10.53
C ILE A 38 -21.54 -16.48 -10.76
N PHE A 39 -22.34 -16.74 -9.72
CA PHE A 39 -23.50 -17.62 -9.83
C PHE A 39 -24.50 -17.14 -10.89
N LYS A 40 -24.76 -15.82 -10.96
CA LYS A 40 -25.66 -15.23 -11.95
C LYS A 40 -25.14 -15.37 -13.37
N SER A 41 -23.83 -15.26 -13.60
CA SER A 41 -23.24 -15.51 -14.93
C SER A 41 -23.29 -16.98 -15.30
N GLU A 42 -22.97 -17.91 -14.40
CA GLU A 42 -23.03 -19.35 -14.68
C GLU A 42 -24.47 -19.79 -14.97
N VAL A 43 -25.43 -19.34 -14.17
CA VAL A 43 -26.86 -19.61 -14.40
C VAL A 43 -27.37 -18.93 -15.68
N LYS A 44 -26.82 -17.77 -16.06
CA LYS A 44 -27.17 -17.10 -17.32
C LYS A 44 -26.65 -17.90 -18.51
N GLU A 45 -25.41 -18.36 -18.48
CA GLU A 45 -24.84 -19.19 -19.56
C GLU A 45 -25.60 -20.50 -19.74
N MET A 46 -25.98 -21.18 -18.65
CA MET A 46 -26.84 -22.37 -18.71
C MET A 46 -28.21 -22.11 -19.35
N LYS A 47 -28.71 -20.87 -19.27
CA LYS A 47 -29.98 -20.46 -19.87
C LYS A 47 -29.83 -19.95 -21.31
N HIS A 48 -28.63 -19.53 -21.72
CA HIS A 48 -28.36 -19.01 -23.06
C HIS A 48 -27.90 -20.10 -24.04
N ASP A 49 -27.69 -21.33 -23.58
CA ASP A 49 -27.48 -22.48 -24.48
C ASP A 49 -28.76 -22.81 -25.29
N ASP A 50 -29.92 -22.29 -24.88
CA ASP A 50 -31.20 -22.41 -25.60
C ASP A 50 -31.57 -21.15 -26.43
N GLU A 51 -30.99 -19.96 -26.18
CA GLU A 51 -31.37 -18.71 -26.85
C GLU A 51 -30.17 -17.75 -27.09
N GLN A 52 -30.07 -17.24 -28.33
CA GLN A 52 -28.99 -16.43 -28.96
C GLN A 52 -28.20 -15.44 -28.07
N PRO A 53 -26.86 -15.26 -28.28
CA PRO A 53 -26.00 -14.56 -27.33
C PRO A 53 -26.17 -13.03 -27.33
N GLU A 54 -26.58 -12.49 -26.18
CA GLU A 54 -26.52 -11.06 -25.85
C GLU A 54 -25.20 -10.73 -25.13
N VAL A 55 -24.38 -9.91 -25.80
CA VAL A 55 -23.06 -9.42 -25.34
C VAL A 55 -23.15 -8.72 -23.97
N PRO A 56 -22.51 -9.23 -22.91
CA PRO A 56 -22.53 -8.56 -21.61
C PRO A 56 -21.65 -7.30 -21.63
N GLN A 57 -22.25 -6.11 -21.50
CA GLN A 57 -21.52 -4.88 -21.20
C GLN A 57 -20.72 -5.04 -19.91
N GLN A 58 -19.39 -4.99 -20.05
CA GLN A 58 -18.43 -4.91 -18.97
C GLN A 58 -18.65 -3.60 -18.19
N GLN A 59 -19.50 -3.63 -17.17
CA GLN A 59 -19.53 -2.58 -16.16
C GLN A 59 -18.53 -2.95 -15.06
N ALA A 60 -17.30 -2.48 -15.27
CA ALA A 60 -16.29 -2.30 -14.26
C ALA A 60 -16.75 -1.25 -13.24
N ILE A 61 -17.57 -1.66 -12.27
CA ILE A 61 -17.82 -0.86 -11.08
C ILE A 61 -16.72 -1.20 -10.08
N GLN A 62 -15.62 -0.47 -10.23
CA GLN A 62 -14.72 -0.02 -9.18
C GLN A 62 -14.31 -1.08 -8.15
N GLN A 63 -13.14 -1.67 -8.40
CA GLN A 63 -12.22 -1.99 -7.31
C GLN A 63 -12.05 -0.71 -6.47
N ALA A 64 -12.58 -0.69 -5.25
CA ALA A 64 -12.34 0.43 -4.35
C ALA A 64 -10.82 0.56 -4.13
N PRO A 65 -10.26 1.78 -4.19
CA PRO A 65 -8.86 2.04 -3.89
C PRO A 65 -8.50 1.44 -2.53
N GLN A 66 -7.35 0.76 -2.51
CA GLN A 66 -6.72 0.27 -1.31
C GLN A 66 -6.71 1.38 -0.26
N ALA A 67 -7.15 1.08 0.96
CA ALA A 67 -6.77 1.86 2.13
C ALA A 67 -5.27 1.60 2.37
N GLN A 68 -4.41 2.16 1.52
CA GLN A 68 -3.00 2.35 1.83
C GLN A 68 -2.94 3.51 2.83
N PRO A 69 -2.38 3.34 4.03
CA PRO A 69 -1.94 4.49 4.80
C PRO A 69 -0.93 5.24 3.93
N GLN A 70 -1.23 6.50 3.62
CA GLN A 70 -0.35 7.40 2.88
C GLN A 70 1.00 7.43 3.58
N GLN A 71 2.01 6.82 2.96
CA GLN A 71 3.41 7.09 3.30
C GLN A 71 3.71 8.50 2.80
N PRO A 72 4.11 9.46 3.66
CA PRO A 72 4.56 10.77 3.23
C PRO A 72 5.78 10.58 2.30
N TYR A 73 5.59 11.02 1.08
CA TYR A 73 6.58 11.30 0.05
C TYR A 73 7.96 11.65 0.62
N ALA A 74 8.95 10.89 0.16
CA ALA A 74 10.36 11.22 0.28
C ALA A 74 10.62 12.66 -0.21
N GLN A 75 11.45 13.39 0.54
CA GLN A 75 11.88 14.74 0.24
C GLN A 75 12.59 14.79 -1.13
N GLN A 76 12.06 15.58 -2.06
CA GLN A 76 12.78 15.96 -3.27
C GLN A 76 13.98 16.84 -2.89
N PRO A 77 15.21 16.59 -3.38
CA PRO A 77 16.32 17.50 -3.18
C PRO A 77 16.12 18.78 -4.02
N PRO A 78 16.14 19.99 -3.42
CA PRO A 78 16.15 21.22 -4.19
C PRO A 78 17.49 21.36 -4.92
N GLN A 79 17.46 21.34 -6.26
CA GLN A 79 18.59 21.81 -7.05
C GLN A 79 18.62 23.34 -7.02
N ALA A 80 19.71 23.91 -6.50
CA ALA A 80 20.10 25.30 -6.72
C ALA A 80 21.58 25.32 -7.14
N GLN A 81 21.86 25.93 -8.29
CA GLN A 81 23.18 26.13 -8.89
C GLN A 81 23.86 27.41 -8.30
N PRO A 82 25.07 27.82 -8.77
CA PRO A 82 26.23 28.13 -7.94
C PRO A 82 26.33 29.60 -7.48
N GLN A 83 26.93 29.84 -6.31
CA GLN A 83 27.40 31.17 -5.91
C GLN A 83 28.92 31.13 -5.75
N GLN A 84 29.61 31.58 -6.81
CA GLN A 84 30.95 32.13 -6.71
C GLN A 84 30.88 33.36 -5.80
N TYR A 85 31.47 33.29 -4.61
CA TYR A 85 32.14 34.45 -4.02
C TYR A 85 33.53 34.03 -3.55
N GLN A 86 34.45 34.51 -4.35
CA GLN A 86 35.89 34.50 -4.29
C GLN A 86 36.37 35.38 -3.11
N GLN A 87 37.35 34.86 -2.35
CA GLN A 87 38.46 35.58 -1.69
C GLN A 87 38.22 36.60 -0.56
N ALA A 88 38.84 36.32 0.59
CA ALA A 88 39.89 37.18 1.18
C ALA A 88 40.92 36.33 2.00
N PRO A 89 42.19 36.75 2.15
CA PRO A 89 43.36 35.85 2.24
C PRO A 89 44.07 35.74 3.63
N GLN A 90 44.73 34.58 3.84
CA GLN A 90 45.98 34.29 4.62
C GLN A 90 45.91 34.30 6.17
N THR A 91 46.60 33.48 6.99
CA THR A 91 47.64 32.38 6.99
C THR A 91 47.77 31.92 8.49
N PRO A 92 48.76 31.16 9.01
CA PRO A 92 49.46 29.90 8.64
C PRO A 92 49.47 28.81 9.78
N GLN A 93 49.64 27.55 9.36
CA GLN A 93 50.25 26.38 10.06
C GLN A 93 50.28 26.26 11.61
N ALA A 94 49.60 25.23 12.11
CA ALA A 94 50.05 24.45 13.26
C ALA A 94 50.14 22.98 12.85
N GLN A 95 51.37 22.55 12.60
CA GLN A 95 51.88 21.19 12.55
C GLN A 95 51.39 20.35 13.76
N GLN A 96 51.21 19.04 13.58
CA GLN A 96 51.34 17.90 14.55
C GLN A 96 50.23 16.85 14.28
N VAL A 97 50.41 15.54 14.04
CA VAL A 97 51.52 14.57 13.97
C VAL A 97 51.00 13.29 13.23
N PRO A 98 51.87 12.47 12.59
CA PRO A 98 51.55 11.41 11.63
C PRO A 98 50.95 10.10 12.22
N PRO A 99 50.35 9.22 11.38
CA PRO A 99 49.73 7.96 11.82
C PRO A 99 50.80 6.92 12.19
N HIS A 100 50.75 6.41 13.42
CA HIS A 100 51.50 5.23 13.83
C HIS A 100 50.54 4.06 14.07
N VAL A 101 50.32 3.26 13.03
CA VAL A 101 49.82 1.88 13.20
C VAL A 101 51.03 0.97 13.43
N GLN A 102 51.40 0.79 14.69
CA GLN A 102 52.45 -0.15 15.07
C GLN A 102 51.87 -1.57 15.02
N GLN A 103 52.16 -2.30 13.94
CA GLN A 103 51.81 -3.70 13.77
C GLN A 103 52.94 -4.55 14.38
N PRO A 104 52.73 -5.28 15.50
CA PRO A 104 53.71 -6.26 15.93
C PRO A 104 53.69 -7.44 14.96
N GLN A 105 54.74 -7.54 14.15
CA GLN A 105 55.05 -8.75 13.38
C GLN A 105 55.44 -9.84 14.38
N GLN A 106 54.62 -10.88 14.51
CA GLN A 106 55.03 -12.09 15.23
C GLN A 106 55.90 -12.95 14.29
N PRO A 107 57.16 -13.24 14.65
CA PRO A 107 58.06 -14.07 13.85
C PRO A 107 57.62 -15.54 13.87
N ASN A 108 57.62 -16.17 12.71
CA ASN A 108 57.57 -17.62 12.57
C ASN A 108 58.77 -18.24 13.31
N ILE A 109 58.49 -19.17 14.22
CA ILE A 109 59.48 -20.08 14.80
C ILE A 109 59.00 -21.52 14.62
N ASP A 110 59.13 -22.00 13.39
CA ASP A 110 59.45 -23.39 13.09
C ASP A 110 60.99 -23.49 13.07
N ASP A 111 61.63 -23.92 14.15
CA ASP A 111 62.90 -24.71 14.16
C ASP A 111 63.35 -25.02 15.61
N GLN A 112 63.74 -26.27 15.86
CA GLN A 112 64.55 -26.76 17.01
C GLN A 112 63.85 -27.21 18.32
N ARG A 113 63.26 -28.42 18.33
CA ARG A 113 63.76 -29.60 19.08
C ARG A 113 62.83 -30.80 19.02
#